data_AF-A0A5Z0FAQ6-F1
#
_entry.id   AF-A0A5Z0FAQ6-F1
#
_cell.length_a   1.000
_cell.length_b   1.000
_cell.length_c   1.000
_cell.angle_alpha   90.00
_cell.angle_beta   90.00
_cell.angle_gamma   90.00
#
_symmetry.space_group_name_H-M   'P 1'
#
loop_
_entity.id
_entity.type
_entity.pdbx_description
1 polymer ?
#
loop_
_entity_poly.entity_id
_entity_poly.type
_entity_poly.pdbx_seq_one_letter_code
_entity_poly.pdbx_strand_id
1 'polypeptide(L)'
;GQIDTYKKNQVTTNNELSKTITNTKKQFATVLRTSAAVTIDGKYQDVVDENGDVKSEYVPLTKEELASVESIVKNTINFSATRGDSVVVQNLPFHRESIRVESKVKTFYNRFVEPFIPPVKYFIAAILLFIFYKKVIAPFTQKMLEDVAA
;
A
#
# COMPACT_ATOMS: atom_id res chain seq x y z
N GLY A 1 51.69 100.33 -31.60
CA GLY A 1 50.44 99.61 -31.30
C GLY A 1 50.79 98.19 -30.93
N GLN A 2 50.30 97.70 -29.78
CA GLN A 2 50.55 96.35 -29.29
C GLN A 2 49.86 95.31 -30.20
N ILE A 3 50.52 94.19 -30.43
CA ILE A 3 50.01 93.08 -31.24
C ILE A 3 49.34 92.05 -30.33
N ASP A 4 48.01 91.95 -30.39
CA ASP A 4 47.24 90.97 -29.64
C ASP A 4 47.40 89.58 -30.25
N THR A 5 47.99 88.65 -29.48
CA THR A 5 48.15 87.25 -29.89
C THR A 5 46.97 86.43 -29.38
N TYR A 6 46.10 85.98 -30.28
CA TYR A 6 44.98 85.10 -29.95
C TYR A 6 45.45 83.65 -29.83
N LYS A 7 45.45 83.08 -28.61
CA LYS A 7 45.64 81.64 -28.39
C LYS A 7 44.29 80.92 -28.36
N LYS A 8 44.08 79.99 -29.28
CA LYS A 8 42.91 79.10 -29.31
C LYS A 8 43.30 77.75 -28.69
N ASN A 9 42.72 77.40 -27.54
CA ASN A 9 42.83 76.07 -26.94
C ASN A 9 41.59 75.25 -27.32
N GLN A 10 41.80 74.11 -27.98
CA GLN A 10 40.74 73.15 -28.31
C GLN A 10 40.98 71.87 -27.50
N VAL A 11 40.10 71.59 -26.55
CA VAL A 11 40.11 70.36 -25.75
C VAL A 11 39.06 69.43 -26.33
N THR A 12 39.48 68.23 -26.72
CA THR A 12 38.57 67.17 -27.21
C THR A 12 38.46 66.12 -26.13
N THR A 13 37.26 65.90 -25.58
CA THR A 13 37.01 64.88 -24.56
C THR A 13 36.36 63.67 -25.20
N ASN A 14 37.12 62.58 -25.31
CA ASN A 14 36.60 61.30 -25.76
C ASN A 14 35.96 60.58 -24.58
N ASN A 15 34.64 60.38 -24.65
CA ASN A 15 33.91 59.56 -23.69
C ASN A 15 33.78 58.15 -24.28
N GLU A 16 34.43 57.16 -23.67
CA GLU A 16 34.25 55.76 -24.06
C GLU A 16 32.96 55.22 -23.43
N LEU A 17 31.94 54.99 -24.25
CA LEU A 17 30.71 54.34 -23.81
C LEU A 17 30.93 52.82 -23.81
N SER A 18 31.00 52.22 -22.62
CA SER A 18 31.15 50.77 -22.48
C SER A 18 29.92 50.05 -23.03
N LYS A 19 30.10 49.19 -24.04
CA LYS A 19 29.04 48.36 -24.63
C LYS A 19 29.18 46.92 -24.14
N THR A 20 28.20 46.45 -23.35
CA THR A 20 28.11 45.04 -22.97
C THR A 20 27.22 44.30 -23.96
N ILE A 21 27.78 43.30 -24.67
CA ILE A 21 27.02 42.42 -25.57
C ILE A 21 26.81 41.08 -24.86
N THR A 22 25.59 40.85 -24.36
CA THR A 22 25.21 39.58 -23.75
C THR A 22 24.68 38.64 -24.82
N ASN A 23 25.40 37.53 -25.06
CA ASN A 23 24.99 36.52 -26.04
C ASN A 23 24.38 35.31 -25.32
N THR A 24 23.05 35.21 -25.30
CA THR A 24 22.32 34.12 -24.63
C THR A 24 21.93 33.05 -25.64
N LYS A 25 22.64 31.92 -25.68
CA LYS A 25 22.20 30.73 -26.41
C LYS A 25 21.08 30.04 -25.62
N LYS A 26 19.84 30.13 -26.11
CA LYS A 26 18.69 29.40 -25.54
C LYS A 26 18.82 27.90 -25.83
N GLN A 27 18.37 27.06 -24.90
CA GLN A 27 18.28 25.61 -25.09
C GLN A 27 17.26 25.28 -26.20
N PHE A 28 17.49 24.19 -26.92
CA PHE A 28 16.73 23.80 -28.12
C PHE A 28 15.28 23.37 -27.83
N ALA A 29 14.94 23.06 -26.58
CA ALA A 29 13.57 22.75 -26.15
C ALA A 29 13.32 23.25 -24.71
N THR A 30 12.13 23.78 -24.44
CA THR A 30 11.66 24.18 -23.11
C THR A 30 10.30 23.55 -22.86
N VAL A 31 10.09 23.05 -21.64
CA VAL A 31 8.79 22.52 -21.23
C VAL A 31 7.80 23.67 -21.14
N LEU A 32 6.71 23.59 -21.92
CA LEU A 32 5.66 24.63 -21.93
C LEU A 32 4.61 24.42 -20.84
N ARG A 33 4.23 23.16 -20.57
CA ARG A 33 3.26 22.79 -19.55
C ARG A 33 3.36 21.30 -19.23
N THR A 34 3.20 20.96 -17.96
CA THR A 34 3.05 19.57 -17.48
C THR A 34 1.70 19.40 -16.81
N SER A 35 1.02 18.29 -17.10
CA SER A 35 -0.26 17.95 -16.47
C SER A 35 -0.23 16.50 -15.98
N ALA A 36 -0.62 16.27 -14.74
CA ALA A 36 -0.65 14.94 -14.15
C ALA A 36 -1.97 14.70 -13.40
N ALA A 37 -2.57 13.54 -13.61
CA ALA A 37 -3.73 13.08 -12.87
C ALA A 37 -3.36 11.77 -12.17
N VAL A 38 -3.60 11.70 -10.87
CA VAL A 38 -3.24 10.55 -10.03
C VAL A 38 -4.49 10.07 -9.31
N THR A 39 -4.75 8.77 -9.41
CA THR A 39 -5.83 8.11 -8.67
C THR A 39 -5.22 7.11 -7.71
N ILE A 40 -5.70 7.12 -6.47
CA ILE A 40 -5.17 6.29 -5.38
C ILE A 40 -6.34 5.54 -4.75
N ASP A 41 -6.09 4.28 -4.42
CA ASP A 41 -7.01 3.44 -3.67
C ASP A 41 -6.98 3.79 -2.18
N GLY A 42 -8.05 3.43 -1.47
CA GLY A 42 -8.15 3.61 -0.02
C GLY A 42 -7.50 2.49 0.77
N LYS A 43 -7.69 2.56 2.09
CA LYS A 43 -7.34 1.48 3.02
C LYS A 43 -8.53 0.54 3.15
N TYR A 44 -8.26 -0.68 3.56
CA TYR A 44 -9.29 -1.69 3.78
C TYR A 44 -9.09 -2.28 5.17
N GLN A 45 -10.17 -2.38 5.94
CA GLN A 45 -10.15 -2.94 7.29
C GLN A 45 -11.06 -4.15 7.33
N ASP A 46 -10.60 -5.22 7.96
CA ASP A 46 -11.36 -6.43 8.16
C ASP A 46 -12.31 -6.24 9.35
N VAL A 47 -13.61 -6.26 9.08
CA VAL A 47 -14.67 -6.15 10.08
C VAL A 47 -15.40 -7.48 10.14
N VAL A 48 -15.65 -7.98 11.35
CA VAL A 48 -16.42 -9.20 11.57
C VAL A 48 -17.90 -8.83 11.63
N ASP A 49 -18.68 -9.38 10.71
CA ASP A 49 -20.13 -9.22 10.67
C ASP A 49 -20.80 -10.04 11.80
N GLU A 50 -22.07 -9.78 12.09
CA GLU A 50 -22.84 -10.46 13.16
C GLU A 50 -22.90 -11.98 12.97
N ASN A 51 -22.70 -12.46 11.74
CA ASN A 51 -22.67 -13.88 11.38
C ASN A 51 -21.28 -14.53 11.54
N GLY A 52 -20.26 -13.79 12.00
CA GLY A 52 -18.89 -14.26 12.13
C GLY A 52 -18.08 -14.24 10.83
N ASP A 53 -18.66 -13.70 9.75
CA ASP A 53 -18.00 -13.55 8.46
C ASP A 53 -17.11 -12.31 8.43
N VAL A 54 -15.90 -12.43 7.87
CA VAL A 54 -14.97 -11.31 7.71
C VAL A 54 -15.32 -10.55 6.44
N LYS A 55 -15.73 -9.30 6.58
CA LYS A 55 -16.00 -8.38 5.49
C LYS A 55 -14.93 -7.29 5.46
N SER A 56 -14.45 -6.96 4.25
CA SER A 56 -13.51 -5.86 4.07
C SER A 56 -14.28 -4.55 3.90
N GLU A 57 -14.14 -3.62 4.83
CA GLU A 57 -14.72 -2.28 4.77
C GLU A 57 -13.72 -1.29 4.17
N TYR A 58 -14.18 -0.47 3.23
CA TYR A 58 -13.37 0.55 2.58
C TYR A 58 -13.24 1.80 3.46
N VAL A 59 -12.00 2.22 3.68
CA VAL A 59 -11.67 3.41 4.47
C VAL A 59 -10.95 4.42 3.55
N PRO A 60 -11.56 5.57 3.26
CA PRO A 60 -10.93 6.59 2.44
C PRO A 60 -9.68 7.18 3.12
N LEU A 61 -8.69 7.57 2.32
CA LEU A 61 -7.52 8.32 2.75
C LEU A 61 -7.92 9.68 3.33
N THR A 62 -7.15 10.15 4.31
CA THR A 62 -7.38 11.47 4.90
C THR A 62 -6.92 12.60 3.98
N LYS A 63 -7.32 13.83 4.28
CA LYS A 63 -6.92 15.00 3.49
C LYS A 63 -5.41 15.25 3.56
N GLU A 64 -4.81 14.97 4.71
CA GLU A 64 -3.36 15.10 4.95
C GLU A 64 -2.57 14.11 4.10
N GLU A 65 -3.05 12.86 3.99
CA GLU A 65 -2.44 11.84 3.16
C GLU A 65 -2.50 12.23 1.67
N LEU A 66 -3.65 12.73 1.21
CA LEU A 66 -3.81 13.19 -0.17
C LEU A 66 -2.92 14.40 -0.48
N ALA A 67 -2.83 15.36 0.44
CA ALA A 67 -1.95 16.52 0.30
C ALA A 67 -0.46 16.12 0.25
N SER A 68 -0.08 15.11 1.04
CA SER A 68 1.28 14.55 1.00
C SER A 68 1.58 13.96 -0.37
N VAL A 69 0.67 13.17 -0.94
CA VAL A 69 0.87 12.60 -2.27
C VAL A 69 0.92 13.68 -3.35
N GLU A 70 0.04 14.68 -3.29
CA GLU A 70 0.08 15.81 -4.22
C GLU A 70 1.43 16.54 -4.16
N SER A 71 1.98 16.76 -2.96
CA SER A 71 3.29 17.37 -2.79
C SER A 71 4.41 16.53 -3.39
N ILE A 72 4.38 15.21 -3.21
CA ILE A 72 5.38 14.30 -3.79
C ILE A 72 5.32 14.39 -5.31
N VAL A 73 4.13 14.27 -5.90
CA VAL A 73 3.93 14.33 -7.35
C VAL A 73 4.42 15.66 -7.92
N LYS A 74 4.07 16.78 -7.29
CA LYS A 74 4.53 18.12 -7.70
C LYS A 74 6.05 18.24 -7.69
N ASN A 75 6.70 17.72 -6.65
CA ASN A 75 8.16 17.74 -6.53
C ASN A 75 8.83 16.86 -7.59
N THR A 76 8.29 15.66 -7.85
CA THR A 76 8.83 14.72 -8.85
C THR A 76 8.82 15.30 -10.26
N ILE A 77 7.77 16.04 -10.64
CA ILE A 77 7.64 16.61 -11.99
C ILE A 77 8.24 18.02 -12.12
N ASN A 78 8.90 18.54 -11.08
CA ASN A 78 9.35 19.92 -10.99
C ASN A 78 8.23 20.92 -11.32
N PHE A 79 7.09 20.76 -10.64
CA PHE A 79 5.87 21.53 -10.87
C PHE A 79 6.13 23.04 -10.83
N SER A 80 5.53 23.75 -11.78
CA SER A 80 5.58 25.21 -11.85
C SER A 80 4.20 25.79 -12.14
N ALA A 81 3.65 26.51 -11.16
CA ALA A 81 2.41 27.26 -11.33
C ALA A 81 2.54 28.36 -12.40
N THR A 82 3.72 28.98 -12.51
CA THR A 82 3.98 30.03 -13.52
C THR A 82 4.10 29.47 -14.94
N ARG A 83 4.49 28.20 -15.09
CA ARG A 83 4.43 27.46 -16.36
C ARG A 83 3.01 27.01 -16.72
N GLY A 84 2.06 27.11 -15.77
CA GLY A 84 0.68 26.68 -15.96
C GLY A 84 0.49 25.17 -15.75
N ASP A 85 1.35 24.54 -14.97
CA ASP A 85 1.22 23.12 -14.67
C ASP A 85 -0.03 22.81 -13.83
N SER A 86 -0.52 21.58 -13.94
CA SER A 86 -1.68 21.10 -13.18
C SER A 86 -1.45 19.69 -12.65
N VAL A 87 -1.78 19.48 -11.37
CA VAL A 87 -1.77 18.17 -10.73
C VAL A 87 -3.10 17.97 -10.03
N VAL A 88 -3.74 16.84 -10.28
CA VAL A 88 -4.99 16.44 -9.64
C VAL A 88 -4.81 15.08 -9.00
N VAL A 89 -5.12 14.97 -7.71
CA VAL A 89 -5.09 13.70 -6.97
C VAL A 89 -6.51 13.38 -6.50
N GLN A 90 -7.01 12.19 -6.82
CA GLN A 90 -8.31 11.71 -6.36
C GLN A 90 -8.20 10.36 -5.67
N ASN A 91 -8.94 10.21 -4.58
CA ASN A 91 -9.12 8.92 -3.91
C ASN A 91 -10.38 8.25 -4.47
N LEU A 92 -10.22 7.09 -5.10
CA LEU A 92 -11.34 6.31 -5.63
C LEU A 92 -11.17 4.84 -5.20
N PRO A 93 -12.24 4.17 -4.72
CA PRO A 93 -12.19 2.76 -4.40
C PRO A 93 -11.98 1.95 -5.67
N PHE A 94 -10.94 1.11 -5.69
CA PHE A 94 -10.69 0.24 -6.83
C PHE A 94 -11.57 -1.01 -6.76
N HIS A 95 -12.00 -1.50 -7.92
CA HIS A 95 -12.68 -2.77 -7.98
C HIS A 95 -11.68 -3.88 -7.61
N ARG A 96 -11.88 -4.50 -6.45
CA ARG A 96 -11.16 -5.70 -6.05
C ARG A 96 -12.11 -6.88 -6.21
N GLU A 97 -11.71 -7.86 -7.01
CA GLU A 97 -12.33 -9.17 -6.92
C GLU A 97 -12.20 -9.62 -5.46
N SER A 98 -13.29 -10.11 -4.89
CA SER A 98 -13.30 -10.61 -3.52
C SER A 98 -12.38 -11.83 -3.45
N ILE A 99 -11.09 -11.61 -3.23
CA ILE A 99 -10.22 -12.64 -2.70
C ILE A 99 -10.84 -12.95 -1.35
N ARG A 100 -11.57 -14.08 -1.29
CA ARG A 100 -12.04 -14.66 -0.04
C ARG A 100 -10.80 -14.98 0.76
N VAL A 101 -10.34 -14.02 1.55
CA VAL A 101 -9.37 -14.26 2.60
C VAL A 101 -10.12 -15.16 3.57
N GLU A 102 -9.91 -16.48 3.44
CA GLU A 102 -10.43 -17.42 4.41
C GLU A 102 -10.00 -16.92 5.79
N SER A 103 -10.98 -16.73 6.68
CA SER A 103 -10.72 -16.17 8.00
C SER A 103 -9.54 -16.93 8.61
N LYS A 104 -8.61 -16.23 9.28
CA LYS A 104 -7.45 -16.89 9.91
C LYS A 104 -7.88 -18.05 10.82
N VAL A 105 -9.08 -17.95 11.39
CA VAL A 105 -9.75 -18.99 12.17
C VAL A 105 -10.10 -20.22 11.33
N LYS A 106 -10.70 -20.04 10.14
CA LYS A 106 -11.01 -21.13 9.21
C LYS A 106 -9.74 -21.82 8.70
N THR A 107 -8.71 -21.04 8.37
CA THR A 107 -7.39 -21.56 7.99
C THR A 107 -6.74 -22.35 9.14
N PHE A 108 -6.86 -21.87 10.38
CA PHE A 108 -6.36 -22.59 11.56
C PHE A 108 -7.14 -23.89 11.81
N TYR A 109 -8.47 -23.85 11.76
CA TYR A 109 -9.33 -25.02 11.95
C TYR A 109 -9.03 -26.11 10.91
N ASN A 110 -8.98 -25.75 9.63
CA ASN A 110 -8.68 -26.70 8.55
C ASN A 110 -7.24 -27.26 8.65
N ARG A 111 -6.28 -26.45 9.10
CA ARG A 111 -4.87 -26.89 9.21
C ARG A 111 -4.61 -27.76 10.44
N PHE A 112 -5.19 -27.42 11.59
CA PHE A 112 -4.81 -28.01 12.88
C PHE A 112 -5.90 -28.84 13.55
N VAL A 113 -7.18 -28.71 13.17
CA VAL A 113 -8.29 -29.42 13.83
C VAL A 113 -8.88 -30.49 12.92
N GLU A 114 -9.20 -30.14 11.67
CA GLU A 114 -9.82 -31.05 10.69
C GLU A 114 -9.06 -32.39 10.50
N PRO A 115 -7.71 -32.43 10.43
CA PRO A 115 -6.98 -33.68 10.26
C PRO A 115 -7.11 -34.66 11.44
N PHE A 116 -7.48 -34.17 12.62
CA PHE A 116 -7.59 -34.99 13.84
C PHE A 116 -9.02 -35.53 14.06
N ILE A 117 -10.02 -35.02 13.34
CA ILE A 117 -11.41 -35.48 13.47
C ILE A 117 -11.57 -36.96 13.06
N PRO A 118 -11.04 -37.42 11.90
CA PRO A 118 -11.17 -38.83 11.50
C PRO A 118 -10.58 -39.84 12.51
N PRO A 119 -9.33 -39.70 13.02
CA PRO A 119 -8.78 -40.67 13.98
C PRO A 119 -9.50 -40.67 15.33
N VAL A 120 -10.01 -39.52 15.80
CA VAL A 120 -10.77 -39.43 17.06
C VAL A 120 -12.02 -40.32 17.02
N LYS A 121 -12.72 -40.39 15.88
CA LYS A 121 -13.89 -41.29 15.73
C LYS A 121 -13.52 -42.76 15.97
N TYR A 122 -12.41 -43.22 15.39
CA TYR A 122 -11.95 -44.60 15.57
C TYR A 122 -11.45 -44.86 16.99
N PHE A 123 -10.84 -43.85 17.62
CA PHE A 123 -10.41 -43.94 19.02
C PHE A 123 -11.59 -44.12 19.98
N ILE A 124 -12.69 -43.39 19.77
CA ILE A 124 -13.93 -43.55 20.55
C ILE A 124 -14.50 -44.97 20.35
N ALA A 125 -14.55 -45.48 19.12
CA ALA A 125 -15.01 -46.84 18.85
C ALA A 125 -14.13 -47.91 19.54
N ALA A 126 -12.80 -47.72 19.53
CA ALA A 126 -11.86 -48.61 20.22
C ALA A 126 -12.07 -48.59 21.75
N ILE A 127 -12.31 -47.42 22.33
CA ILE A 127 -12.64 -47.28 23.76
C ILE A 127 -13.94 -48.03 24.09
N LEU A 128 -14.99 -47.86 23.28
CA LEU A 128 -16.26 -48.56 23.50
C LEU A 128 -16.09 -50.08 23.41
N LEU A 129 -15.32 -50.56 22.44
CA LEU A 129 -15.00 -51.98 22.30
C LEU A 129 -14.19 -52.48 23.49
N PHE A 130 -13.21 -51.70 23.97
CA PHE A 130 -12.42 -52.04 25.15
C PHE A 130 -13.29 -52.13 26.42
N ILE A 131 -14.20 -51.18 26.63
CA ILE A 131 -15.15 -51.21 27.74
C ILE A 131 -16.06 -52.44 27.63
N PHE A 132 -16.58 -52.74 26.44
CA PHE A 132 -17.41 -53.92 26.20
C PHE A 132 -16.64 -55.22 26.50
N TYR A 133 -15.39 -55.33 26.03
CA TYR A 133 -14.52 -56.46 26.33
C TYR A 133 -14.33 -56.63 27.85
N LYS A 134 -13.99 -55.55 28.56
CA LYS A 134 -13.76 -55.60 30.01
C LYS A 134 -15.03 -55.90 30.80
N LYS A 135 -16.17 -55.37 30.39
CA LYS A 135 -17.42 -55.43 31.17
C LYS A 135 -18.31 -56.63 30.82
N VAL A 136 -18.18 -57.19 29.62
CA VAL A 136 -19.05 -58.28 29.13
C VAL A 136 -18.25 -59.55 28.88
N ILE A 137 -17.20 -59.47 28.04
CA ILE A 137 -16.46 -60.67 27.62
C ILE A 137 -15.66 -61.25 28.79
N ALA A 138 -14.87 -60.44 29.50
CA ALA A 138 -14.04 -60.92 30.61
C ALA A 138 -14.83 -61.61 31.75
N PRO A 139 -15.95 -61.06 32.28
CA PRO A 139 -16.73 -61.76 33.30
C PRO A 139 -17.48 -62.97 32.75
N PHE A 140 -17.88 -62.96 31.47
CA PHE A 140 -18.54 -64.11 30.85
C PHE A 140 -17.58 -65.29 30.64
N THR A 141 -16.36 -65.04 30.15
CA THR A 141 -15.36 -66.09 29.95
C THR A 141 -14.91 -66.70 31.27
N GLN A 142 -14.74 -65.89 32.32
CA GLN A 142 -14.45 -66.39 33.67
C GLN A 142 -15.55 -67.34 34.16
N LYS A 143 -16.83 -66.97 34.01
CA LYS A 143 -17.96 -67.84 34.37
C LYS A 143 -18.02 -69.14 33.58
N MET A 144 -17.74 -69.09 32.28
CA MET A 144 -17.76 -70.30 31.43
C MET A 144 -16.56 -71.23 31.69
N LEU A 145 -15.39 -70.68 32.01
CA LEU A 145 -14.20 -71.48 32.36
C LEU A 145 -14.35 -72.15 33.73
N GLU A 146 -15.04 -71.51 34.67
CA GLU A 146 -15.32 -72.07 35.99
C GLU A 146 -16.36 -73.20 35.93
N ASP A 147 -17.43 -73.06 35.12
CA ASP A 147 -18.43 -74.12 34.87
C ASP A 147 -17.87 -75.34 34.12
N VAL A 148 -16.79 -75.18 33.35
CA VAL A 148 -16.12 -76.30 32.64
C VAL A 148 -15.02 -76.95 33.48
N ALA A 149 -14.51 -76.25 34.50
CA ALA A 149 -13.48 -76.75 35.42
C ALA A 149 -14.06 -77.40 36.70
N ALA A 150 -15.36 -77.21 36.96
CA ALA A 150 -16.15 -77.89 38.00
C ALA A 150 -16.74 -79.20 37.47
#